data_AF-A0A0E0R8B7-F1
#
_entry.id   AF-A0A0E0R8B7-F1
#
_cell.length_a   1.000
_cell.length_b   1.000
_cell.length_c   1.000
_cell.angle_alpha   90.00
_cell.angle_beta   90.00
_cell.angle_gamma   90.00
#
_symmetry.space_group_name_H-M   'P 1'
#
loop_
_entity.id
_entity.type
_entity.pdbx_description
1 polymer ?
#
loop_
_entity_poly.entity_id
_entity_poly.type
_entity_poly.pdbx_seq_one_letter_code
_entity_poly.pdbx_strand_id
1 'polypeptide(L)'
;MEEMRNFVALIENRICAKAALVQNRIVMDHIAEHWRLMVRAMMTEAEWASSKHIPATMEEYMSAASHSLVGAIFQSAAYLLGSRLPEEVVGGEEYGQLWRHTRSSSAASSTTGRSASRRVLLPSAAASPASVEAAKVEIGRAIRALRGELQRLVFGDGAGVVPRSCREMFWQTSNVASAFYRDGDGYSPKEMLSVANAVILDPL
;
A
#
# COMPACT_ATOMS: atom_id res chain seq x y z
N MET A 1 -17.42 -0.89 -17.62
CA MET A 1 -16.95 0.33 -16.93
C MET A 1 -18.01 0.92 -16.00
N GLU A 2 -19.26 1.05 -16.46
CA GLU A 2 -20.36 1.59 -15.63
C GLU A 2 -20.74 0.69 -14.45
N GLU A 3 -20.82 -0.63 -14.66
CA GLU A 3 -21.08 -1.59 -13.57
C GLU A 3 -19.98 -1.57 -12.49
N MET A 4 -18.71 -1.47 -12.89
CA MET A 4 -17.58 -1.36 -11.96
C MET A 4 -17.64 -0.04 -11.18
N ARG A 5 -18.02 1.07 -11.82
CA ARG A 5 -18.21 2.37 -11.17
C ARG A 5 -19.34 2.30 -10.14
N ASN A 6 -20.45 1.67 -10.49
CA ASN A 6 -21.60 1.49 -9.60
C ASN A 6 -21.29 0.55 -8.43
N PHE A 7 -20.51 -0.50 -8.66
CA PHE A 7 -20.07 -1.43 -7.62
C PHE A 7 -19.13 -0.75 -6.60
N VAL A 8 -18.14 0.01 -7.07
CA VAL A 8 -17.24 0.78 -6.21
C VAL A 8 -18.03 1.80 -5.39
N ALA A 9 -18.91 2.58 -6.03
CA ALA A 9 -19.75 3.56 -5.35
C ALA A 9 -20.66 2.92 -4.28
N LEU A 10 -21.23 1.74 -4.58
CA LEU A 10 -22.06 1.00 -3.63
C LEU A 10 -21.27 0.51 -2.42
N ILE A 11 -20.09 -0.06 -2.64
CA ILE A 11 -19.22 -0.55 -1.56
C ILE A 11 -18.73 0.61 -0.70
N GLU A 12 -18.25 1.68 -1.32
CA GLU A 12 -17.81 2.88 -0.63
C GLU A 12 -18.94 3.47 0.22
N ASN A 13 -20.16 3.60 -0.32
CA ASN A 13 -21.30 4.12 0.45
C ASN A 13 -21.62 3.25 1.69
N ARG A 14 -21.56 1.92 1.57
CA ARG A 14 -21.79 1.02 2.70
C ARG A 14 -20.67 1.09 3.74
N ILE A 15 -19.42 1.17 3.31
CA ILE A 15 -18.26 1.32 4.20
C ILE A 15 -18.32 2.69 4.90
N CYS A 16 -18.55 3.77 4.17
CA CYS A 16 -18.67 5.13 4.69
C CYS A 16 -19.80 5.25 5.71
N ALA A 17 -20.97 4.65 5.45
CA ALA A 17 -22.08 4.66 6.41
C ALA A 17 -21.71 3.94 7.72
N LYS A 18 -21.09 2.76 7.65
CA LYS A 18 -20.62 2.04 8.85
C LYS A 18 -19.53 2.80 9.59
N ALA A 19 -18.56 3.33 8.84
CA ALA A 19 -17.47 4.13 9.39
C ALA A 19 -18.01 5.38 10.08
N ALA A 20 -19.04 6.04 9.52
CA ALA A 20 -19.65 7.20 10.15
C ALA A 20 -20.28 6.88 11.52
N LEU A 21 -20.89 5.70 11.67
CA LEU A 21 -21.41 5.22 12.95
C LEU A 21 -20.27 4.94 13.94
N VAL A 22 -19.25 4.19 13.51
CA VAL A 22 -18.08 3.82 14.35
C VAL A 22 -17.27 5.05 14.74
N GLN A 23 -17.26 6.10 13.94
CA GLN A 23 -16.46 7.32 14.15
C GLN A 23 -17.29 8.49 14.70
N ASN A 24 -18.62 8.41 14.65
CA ASN A 24 -19.57 9.46 15.04
C ASN A 24 -19.27 10.80 14.34
N ARG A 25 -18.86 10.70 13.08
CA ARG A 25 -18.62 11.80 12.15
C ARG A 25 -18.65 11.28 10.73
N ILE A 26 -18.91 12.15 9.76
CA ILE A 26 -18.78 11.78 8.36
C ILE A 26 -17.28 11.67 8.04
N VAL A 27 -16.88 10.55 7.42
CA VAL A 27 -15.47 10.28 7.02
C VAL A 27 -15.31 10.14 5.50
N MET A 28 -16.40 10.38 4.76
CA MET A 28 -16.49 10.11 3.33
C MET A 28 -15.42 10.85 2.53
N ASP A 29 -15.17 12.12 2.82
CA ASP A 29 -14.24 12.95 2.07
C ASP A 29 -12.81 12.38 2.10
N HIS A 30 -12.37 11.94 3.28
CA HIS A 30 -11.04 11.35 3.42
C HIS A 30 -10.93 10.00 2.70
N ILE A 31 -11.97 9.15 2.79
CA ILE A 31 -12.00 7.87 2.07
C ILE A 31 -12.01 8.12 0.56
N ALA A 32 -12.90 8.99 0.07
CA ALA A 32 -13.03 9.33 -1.35
C ALA A 32 -11.72 9.88 -1.93
N GLU A 33 -10.99 10.71 -1.18
CA GLU A 33 -9.69 11.23 -1.63
C GLU A 33 -8.67 10.11 -1.83
N HIS A 34 -8.61 9.12 -0.94
CA HIS A 34 -7.71 7.97 -1.08
C HIS A 34 -8.04 7.13 -2.32
N TRP A 35 -9.32 6.87 -2.56
CA TRP A 35 -9.77 6.17 -3.77
C TRP A 35 -9.48 6.98 -5.03
N ARG A 36 -9.68 8.30 -5.01
CA ARG A 36 -9.35 9.19 -6.13
C ARG A 36 -7.86 9.16 -6.47
N LEU A 37 -6.98 9.22 -5.46
CA LEU A 37 -5.53 9.12 -5.65
C LEU A 37 -5.12 7.76 -6.21
N MET A 38 -5.73 6.67 -5.74
CA MET A 38 -5.49 5.33 -6.27
C MET A 38 -5.95 5.19 -7.73
N VAL A 39 -7.14 5.66 -8.09
CA VAL A 39 -7.61 5.61 -9.49
C VAL A 39 -6.67 6.39 -10.40
N ARG A 40 -6.22 7.57 -9.96
CA ARG A 40 -5.24 8.37 -10.72
C ARG A 40 -3.93 7.60 -10.93
N ALA A 41 -3.40 6.95 -9.90
CA ALA A 41 -2.21 6.13 -10.03
C ALA A 41 -2.39 4.96 -11.01
N MET A 42 -3.51 4.24 -10.94
CA MET A 42 -3.83 3.17 -11.89
C MET A 42 -3.95 3.68 -13.33
N MET A 43 -4.53 4.88 -13.52
CA MET A 43 -4.59 5.52 -14.83
C MET A 43 -3.20 5.86 -15.35
N THR A 44 -2.32 6.46 -14.51
CA THR A 44 -0.93 6.73 -14.88
C THR A 44 -0.20 5.45 -15.29
N GLU A 45 -0.33 4.37 -14.51
CA GLU A 45 0.29 3.08 -14.85
C GLU A 45 -0.27 2.48 -16.16
N ALA A 46 -1.57 2.63 -16.42
CA ALA A 46 -2.20 2.19 -17.66
C ALA A 46 -1.72 3.02 -18.87
N GLU A 47 -1.60 4.33 -18.72
CA GLU A 47 -1.02 5.24 -19.72
C GLU A 47 0.43 4.85 -20.02
N TRP A 48 1.24 4.60 -18.99
CA TRP A 48 2.61 4.11 -19.15
C TRP A 48 2.65 2.76 -19.89
N ALA A 49 1.80 1.82 -19.52
CA ALA A 49 1.72 0.53 -20.19
C ALA A 49 1.33 0.68 -21.68
N SER A 50 0.37 1.55 -21.99
CA SER A 50 -0.11 1.78 -23.35
C SER A 50 0.92 2.49 -24.24
N SER A 51 1.66 3.45 -23.68
CA SER A 51 2.72 4.20 -24.36
C SER A 51 4.06 3.49 -24.36
N LYS A 52 4.16 2.34 -23.67
CA LYS A 52 5.42 1.64 -23.35
C LYS A 52 6.42 2.54 -22.63
N HIS A 53 5.92 3.55 -21.91
CA HIS A 53 6.74 4.41 -21.09
C HIS A 53 7.37 3.58 -19.98
N ILE A 54 8.66 3.81 -19.78
CA ILE A 54 9.42 3.22 -18.71
C ILE A 54 9.87 4.38 -17.84
N PRO A 55 9.44 4.46 -16.56
CA PRO A 55 9.90 5.51 -15.66
C PRO A 55 11.44 5.57 -15.65
N ALA A 56 11.99 6.76 -15.84
CA ALA A 56 13.43 6.98 -15.92
C ALA A 56 14.10 6.94 -14.55
N THR A 57 13.34 7.20 -13.49
CA THR A 57 13.82 7.22 -12.11
C THR A 57 12.87 6.47 -11.19
N MET A 58 13.41 6.02 -10.04
CA MET A 58 12.59 5.47 -8.97
C MET A 58 11.60 6.52 -8.45
N GLU A 59 11.97 7.79 -8.39
CA GLU A 59 11.09 8.87 -7.96
C GLU A 59 9.85 9.00 -8.86
N GLU A 60 10.04 8.96 -10.18
CA GLU A 60 8.95 8.99 -11.15
C GLU A 60 8.01 7.80 -10.92
N TYR A 61 8.55 6.58 -10.83
CA TYR A 61 7.74 5.39 -10.54
C TYR A 61 6.97 5.51 -9.22
N MET A 62 7.65 5.94 -8.14
CA MET A 62 7.08 6.05 -6.81
C MET A 62 5.97 7.10 -6.74
N SER A 63 5.97 8.11 -7.61
CA SER A 63 4.90 9.11 -7.69
C SER A 63 3.54 8.50 -8.04
N ALA A 64 3.52 7.44 -8.86
CA ALA A 64 2.31 6.69 -9.19
C ALA A 64 2.11 5.50 -8.23
N ALA A 65 3.14 4.64 -8.09
CA ALA A 65 3.02 3.36 -7.39
C ALA A 65 2.72 3.48 -5.89
N SER A 66 3.01 4.64 -5.28
CA SER A 66 2.70 4.89 -3.86
C SER A 66 1.21 4.90 -3.53
N HIS A 67 0.30 5.02 -4.51
CA HIS A 67 -1.14 5.02 -4.27
C HIS A 67 -1.78 3.69 -4.67
N SER A 68 -1.46 2.64 -3.91
CA SER A 68 -1.90 1.26 -4.20
C SER A 68 -3.35 0.96 -3.80
N LEU A 69 -3.97 0.01 -4.50
CA LEU A 69 -5.30 -0.53 -4.16
C LEU A 69 -5.36 -1.08 -2.73
N VAL A 70 -4.33 -1.84 -2.33
CA VAL A 70 -4.22 -2.39 -0.96
C VAL A 70 -4.25 -1.24 0.05
N GLY A 71 -3.49 -0.18 -0.21
CA GLY A 71 -3.50 1.01 0.63
C GLY A 71 -4.88 1.65 0.77
N ALA A 72 -5.62 1.84 -0.32
CA ALA A 72 -6.98 2.42 -0.28
C ALA A 72 -7.98 1.56 0.51
N ILE A 73 -7.89 0.23 0.37
CA ILE A 73 -8.72 -0.72 1.13
C ILE A 73 -8.43 -0.61 2.63
N PHE A 74 -7.17 -0.67 3.04
CA PHE A 74 -6.79 -0.63 4.45
C PHE A 74 -7.10 0.73 5.09
N GLN A 75 -6.96 1.83 4.35
CA GLN A 75 -7.37 3.15 4.85
C GLN A 75 -8.88 3.26 5.08
N SER A 76 -9.67 2.66 4.19
CA SER A 76 -11.13 2.58 4.38
C SER A 76 -11.48 1.74 5.62
N ALA A 77 -10.75 0.64 5.84
CA ALA A 77 -10.93 -0.23 7.00
C ALA A 77 -10.49 0.40 8.33
N ALA A 78 -9.59 1.40 8.31
CA ALA A 78 -9.10 2.11 9.51
C ALA A 78 -10.24 2.64 10.37
N TYR A 79 -11.23 3.23 9.71
CA TYR A 79 -12.37 3.83 10.36
C TYR A 79 -13.34 2.80 10.96
N LEU A 80 -13.15 1.51 10.70
CA LEU A 80 -13.97 0.41 11.21
C LEU A 80 -13.33 -0.31 12.41
N LEU A 81 -12.12 0.06 12.84
CA LEU A 81 -11.38 -0.61 13.93
C LEU A 81 -11.95 -0.34 15.35
N GLY A 82 -13.03 0.43 15.48
CA GLY A 82 -13.68 0.75 16.76
C GLY A 82 -13.03 1.89 17.54
N SER A 83 -11.71 2.11 17.40
CA SER A 83 -11.06 3.30 17.95
C SER A 83 -11.46 4.55 17.18
N ARG A 84 -11.75 5.64 17.91
CA ARG A 84 -12.02 6.95 17.29
C ARG A 84 -10.76 7.48 16.63
N LEU A 85 -10.91 7.98 15.41
CA LEU A 85 -9.87 8.61 14.61
C LEU A 85 -10.34 10.02 14.24
N PRO A 86 -10.11 11.02 15.13
CA PRO A 86 -10.49 12.41 14.89
C PRO A 86 -9.86 12.98 13.63
N GLU A 87 -10.50 13.99 13.03
CA GLU A 87 -10.01 14.59 11.79
C GLU A 87 -8.65 15.27 11.97
N GLU A 88 -8.43 15.87 13.13
CA GLU A 88 -7.17 16.52 13.51
C GLU A 88 -6.03 15.50 13.63
N VAL A 89 -6.34 14.27 14.07
CA VAL A 89 -5.37 13.17 14.14
C VAL A 89 -5.02 12.67 12.74
N VAL A 90 -6.01 12.56 11.86
CA VAL A 90 -5.82 12.13 10.45
C VAL A 90 -5.02 13.18 9.67
N GLY A 91 -5.30 14.46 9.88
CA GLY A 91 -4.53 15.57 9.30
C GLY A 91 -3.17 15.80 9.99
N GLY A 92 -2.91 15.08 11.07
CA GLY A 92 -1.71 15.23 11.89
C GLY A 92 -0.46 14.60 11.28
N GLU A 93 0.70 15.05 11.78
CA GLU A 93 1.99 14.61 11.27
C GLU A 93 2.24 13.10 11.49
N GLU A 94 1.91 12.56 12.67
CA GLU A 94 2.11 11.14 12.98
C GLU A 94 1.36 10.23 11.99
N TYR A 95 0.09 10.52 11.72
CA TYR A 95 -0.71 9.77 10.77
C TYR A 95 -0.14 9.89 9.35
N GLY A 96 0.26 11.11 8.95
CA GLY A 96 0.92 11.36 7.67
C GLY A 96 2.22 10.58 7.50
N GLN A 97 3.04 10.48 8.55
CA GLN A 97 4.28 9.70 8.54
C GLN A 97 4.01 8.19 8.46
N LEU A 98 3.12 7.66 9.31
CA LEU A 98 2.70 6.25 9.26
C LEU A 98 2.24 5.87 7.86
N TRP A 99 1.35 6.68 7.28
CA TRP A 99 0.84 6.45 5.94
C TRP A 99 1.94 6.52 4.87
N ARG A 100 2.80 7.53 4.94
CA ARG A 100 3.92 7.72 4.00
C ARG A 100 4.88 6.53 4.02
N HIS A 101 5.21 5.99 5.19
CA HIS A 101 6.12 4.85 5.27
C HIS A 101 5.46 3.56 4.79
N THR A 102 4.21 3.30 5.16
CA THR A 102 3.45 2.13 4.67
C THR A 102 3.28 2.13 3.15
N ARG A 103 2.93 3.29 2.56
CA ARG A 103 2.72 3.38 1.11
C ARG A 103 4.03 3.18 0.35
N SER A 104 5.11 3.80 0.82
CA SER A 104 6.41 3.74 0.16
C SER A 104 7.03 2.35 0.29
N SER A 105 6.89 1.67 1.45
CA SER A 105 7.40 0.30 1.61
C SER A 105 6.64 -0.68 0.72
N SER A 106 5.34 -0.50 0.56
CA SER A 106 4.49 -1.34 -0.30
C SER A 106 4.84 -1.15 -1.78
N ALA A 107 5.00 0.10 -2.23
CA ALA A 107 5.39 0.41 -3.61
C ALA A 107 6.82 -0.05 -3.93
N ALA A 108 7.77 0.10 -3.01
CA ALA A 108 9.11 -0.45 -3.17
C ALA A 108 9.07 -1.99 -3.24
N SER A 109 8.23 -2.64 -2.42
CA SER A 109 8.05 -4.10 -2.48
C SER A 109 7.46 -4.55 -3.83
N SER A 110 6.54 -3.82 -4.44
CA SER A 110 6.00 -4.23 -5.75
C SER A 110 7.07 -4.22 -6.86
N THR A 111 8.15 -3.44 -6.72
CA THR A 111 9.29 -3.47 -7.65
C THR A 111 10.10 -4.76 -7.60
N THR A 112 10.09 -5.50 -6.48
CA THR A 112 10.85 -6.76 -6.36
C THR A 112 10.21 -7.90 -7.14
N GLY A 113 8.93 -7.77 -7.51
CA GLY A 113 8.28 -8.70 -8.42
C GLY A 113 8.97 -8.75 -9.79
N ARG A 114 9.12 -9.96 -10.34
CA ARG A 114 9.88 -10.28 -11.58
C ARG A 114 9.55 -9.39 -12.79
N SER A 115 8.37 -8.77 -12.80
CA SER A 115 7.82 -7.97 -13.91
C SER A 115 8.14 -6.47 -13.82
N ALA A 116 8.34 -5.93 -12.61
CA ALA A 116 8.53 -4.50 -12.34
C ALA A 116 10.02 -4.13 -12.22
N SER A 117 10.81 -5.01 -11.60
CA SER A 117 12.28 -4.87 -11.48
C SER A 117 12.99 -4.71 -12.83
N ARG A 118 12.51 -5.39 -13.88
CA ARG A 118 13.12 -5.28 -15.23
C ARG A 118 12.78 -3.98 -15.95
N ARG A 119 11.65 -3.35 -15.62
CA ARG A 119 11.18 -2.14 -16.32
C ARG A 119 11.63 -0.88 -15.60
N VAL A 120 11.42 -0.77 -14.28
CA VAL A 120 11.65 0.49 -13.53
C VAL A 120 13.12 0.73 -13.18
N LEU A 121 13.91 -0.32 -12.93
CA LEU A 121 15.29 -0.16 -12.44
C LEU A 121 16.33 -0.04 -13.55
N LEU A 122 15.97 -0.45 -14.77
CA LEU A 122 16.89 -0.62 -15.88
C LEU A 122 16.21 -0.20 -17.19
N PRO A 123 16.15 1.11 -17.50
CA PRO A 123 15.79 1.57 -18.82
C PRO A 123 16.74 0.89 -19.82
N SER A 124 16.17 0.16 -20.77
CA SER A 124 16.87 -0.86 -21.56
C SER A 124 18.10 -0.32 -22.31
N ALA A 125 19.30 -0.82 -21.96
CA ALA A 125 20.43 -1.01 -22.89
C ALA A 125 21.66 -1.72 -22.25
N ALA A 126 21.84 -1.69 -20.92
CA ALA A 126 23.08 -2.19 -20.28
C ALA A 126 22.87 -2.94 -18.94
N ALA A 127 21.75 -3.65 -18.79
CA ALA A 127 21.46 -4.43 -17.59
C ALA A 127 22.28 -5.73 -17.53
N SER A 128 23.55 -5.65 -17.14
CA SER A 128 24.29 -6.86 -16.77
C SER A 128 23.56 -7.57 -15.62
N PRO A 129 23.67 -8.91 -15.49
CA PRO A 129 23.15 -9.62 -14.31
C PRO A 129 23.61 -8.99 -12.99
N ALA A 130 24.85 -8.48 -12.93
CA ALA A 130 25.39 -7.78 -11.77
C ALA A 130 24.64 -6.48 -11.44
N SER A 131 24.24 -5.71 -12.45
CA SER A 131 23.46 -4.46 -12.28
C SER A 131 22.05 -4.74 -11.75
N VAL A 132 21.42 -5.83 -12.22
CA VAL A 132 20.11 -6.28 -11.72
C VAL A 132 20.20 -6.67 -10.24
N GLU A 133 21.21 -7.44 -9.85
CA GLU A 133 21.40 -7.84 -8.45
C GLU A 133 21.73 -6.65 -7.56
N ALA A 134 22.57 -5.71 -8.01
CA ALA A 134 22.85 -4.47 -7.27
C ALA A 134 21.56 -3.66 -7.03
N ALA A 135 20.69 -3.54 -8.03
CA ALA A 135 19.42 -2.84 -7.92
C ALA A 135 18.46 -3.51 -6.93
N LYS A 136 18.37 -4.84 -6.93
CA LYS A 136 17.60 -5.62 -5.95
C LYS A 136 18.10 -5.40 -4.52
N VAL A 137 19.43 -5.40 -4.33
CA VAL A 137 20.04 -5.14 -3.02
C VAL A 137 19.68 -3.74 -2.53
N GLU A 138 19.73 -2.73 -3.40
CA GLU A 138 19.40 -1.35 -3.05
C GLU A 138 17.92 -1.16 -2.68
N ILE A 139 17.01 -1.71 -3.48
CA ILE A 139 15.58 -1.76 -3.11
C ILE A 139 15.38 -2.48 -1.78
N GLY A 140 16.06 -3.61 -1.58
CA GLY A 140 15.99 -4.36 -0.33
C GLY A 140 16.43 -3.51 0.87
N ARG A 141 17.46 -2.67 0.72
CA ARG A 141 17.88 -1.70 1.76
C ARG A 141 16.81 -0.64 1.98
N ALA A 142 16.26 -0.05 0.92
CA ALA A 142 15.21 0.96 1.01
C ALA A 142 13.95 0.42 1.70
N ILE A 143 13.49 -0.80 1.35
CA ILE A 143 12.36 -1.47 2.00
C ILE A 143 12.64 -1.67 3.49
N ARG A 144 13.84 -2.15 3.86
CA ARG A 144 14.22 -2.35 5.27
C ARG A 144 14.23 -1.03 6.03
N ALA A 145 14.78 0.04 5.45
CA ALA A 145 14.80 1.37 6.08
C ALA A 145 13.38 1.92 6.30
N LEU A 146 12.54 1.90 5.25
CA LEU A 146 11.14 2.36 5.33
C LEU A 146 10.34 1.58 6.37
N ARG A 147 10.51 0.26 6.41
CA ARG A 147 9.84 -0.60 7.39
C ARG A 147 10.39 -0.42 8.81
N GLY A 148 11.69 -0.14 8.97
CA GLY A 148 12.30 0.18 10.26
C GLY A 148 11.72 1.46 10.86
N GLU A 149 11.60 2.53 10.06
CA GLU A 149 10.95 3.76 10.50
C GLU A 149 9.47 3.53 10.83
N LEU A 150 8.74 2.77 9.99
CA LEU A 150 7.36 2.41 10.30
C LEU A 150 7.25 1.65 11.62
N GLN A 151 8.13 0.67 11.85
CA GLN A 151 8.15 -0.11 13.09
C GLN A 151 8.41 0.79 14.30
N ARG A 152 9.34 1.75 14.19
CA ARG A 152 9.63 2.75 15.24
C ARG A 152 8.41 3.62 15.54
N LEU A 153 7.68 4.07 14.51
CA LEU A 153 6.45 4.86 14.69
C LEU A 153 5.31 4.04 15.31
N VAL A 154 5.21 2.76 14.99
CA VAL A 154 4.13 1.89 15.48
C VAL A 154 4.35 1.43 16.92
N PHE A 155 5.58 1.04 17.26
CA PHE A 155 5.94 0.39 18.52
C PHE A 155 6.87 1.21 19.43
N GLY A 156 7.23 2.43 19.06
CA GLY A 156 8.05 3.30 19.90
C GLY A 156 7.37 3.64 21.22
N ASP A 157 8.18 3.91 22.25
CA ASP A 157 7.75 4.12 23.64
C ASP A 157 6.92 5.41 23.88
N GLY A 158 6.64 6.20 22.82
CA GLY A 158 5.80 7.38 22.88
C GLY A 158 4.32 7.05 22.69
N ALA A 159 3.46 7.54 23.59
CA ALA A 159 2.02 7.56 23.37
C ALA A 159 1.69 8.55 22.25
N GLY A 160 1.75 8.10 21.00
CA GLY A 160 1.31 8.89 19.85
C GLY A 160 -0.19 9.19 19.91
N VAL A 161 -0.62 10.25 19.22
CA VAL A 161 -2.01 10.70 19.13
C VAL A 161 -2.87 9.77 18.26
N VAL A 162 -2.24 8.98 17.39
CA VAL A 162 -2.94 7.94 16.61
C VAL A 162 -3.24 6.74 17.50
N PRO A 163 -4.48 6.18 17.51
CA PRO A 163 -4.77 4.98 18.28
C PRO A 163 -3.86 3.81 17.92
N ARG A 164 -3.45 3.01 18.92
CA ARG A 164 -2.55 1.85 18.70
C ARG A 164 -3.09 0.86 17.67
N SER A 165 -4.37 0.54 17.71
CA SER A 165 -5.04 -0.33 16.72
C SER A 165 -4.88 0.19 15.29
N CYS A 166 -4.95 1.51 15.10
CA CYS A 166 -4.76 2.15 13.81
C CYS A 166 -3.28 2.09 13.38
N ARG A 167 -2.34 2.36 14.29
CA ARG A 167 -0.89 2.22 14.03
C ARG A 167 -0.53 0.80 13.61
N GLU A 168 -1.01 -0.20 14.35
CA GLU A 168 -0.76 -1.61 14.05
C GLU A 168 -1.31 -2.00 12.67
N MET A 169 -2.45 -1.43 12.25
CA MET A 169 -3.00 -1.69 10.93
C MET A 169 -2.10 -1.17 9.78
N PHE A 170 -1.41 -0.03 9.95
CA PHE A 170 -0.38 0.41 9.01
C PHE A 170 0.80 -0.58 8.90
N TRP A 171 1.21 -1.15 10.04
CA TRP A 171 2.23 -2.21 10.07
C TRP A 171 1.75 -3.48 9.36
N GLN A 172 0.52 -3.94 9.65
CA GLN A 172 -0.04 -5.13 9.02
C GLN A 172 -0.21 -4.94 7.51
N THR A 173 -0.63 -3.76 7.06
CA THR A 173 -0.71 -3.42 5.63
C THR A 173 0.66 -3.59 4.94
N SER A 174 1.72 -3.08 5.57
CA SER A 174 3.10 -3.23 5.08
C SER A 174 3.54 -4.69 5.08
N ASN A 175 3.16 -5.50 6.08
CA ASN A 175 3.44 -6.94 6.14
C ASN A 175 2.77 -7.70 5.01
N VAL A 176 1.49 -7.44 4.78
CA VAL A 176 0.72 -8.07 3.69
C VAL A 176 1.37 -7.73 2.35
N ALA A 177 1.64 -6.45 2.07
CA ALA A 177 2.31 -6.04 0.83
C ALA A 177 3.68 -6.70 0.66
N SER A 178 4.51 -6.73 1.71
CA SER A 178 5.82 -7.38 1.65
C SER A 178 5.74 -8.89 1.43
N ALA A 179 4.74 -9.57 2.02
CA ALA A 179 4.49 -10.99 1.76
C ALA A 179 4.01 -11.23 0.32
N PHE A 180 3.15 -10.35 -0.18
CA PHE A 180 2.57 -10.44 -1.52
C PHE A 180 3.64 -10.41 -2.63
N TYR A 181 4.67 -9.59 -2.46
CA TYR A 181 5.70 -9.34 -3.48
C TYR A 181 7.05 -10.03 -3.22
N ARG A 182 7.13 -10.90 -2.21
CA ARG A 182 8.39 -11.54 -1.78
C ARG A 182 8.98 -12.45 -2.87
N ASP A 183 8.14 -13.30 -3.46
CA ASP A 183 8.57 -14.43 -4.30
C ASP A 183 7.99 -14.39 -5.73
N GLY A 184 7.23 -13.34 -6.10
CA GLY A 184 6.53 -13.27 -7.37
C GLY A 184 6.06 -11.87 -7.77
N ASP A 185 5.28 -11.78 -8.84
CA ASP A 185 4.68 -10.54 -9.36
C ASP A 185 3.45 -10.07 -8.56
N GLY A 186 3.19 -10.67 -7.40
CA GLY A 186 1.97 -10.48 -6.62
C GLY A 186 0.79 -11.36 -7.06
N TYR A 187 0.90 -12.13 -8.14
CA TYR A 187 -0.21 -12.92 -8.67
C TYR A 187 0.01 -14.44 -8.64
N SER A 188 1.12 -14.94 -8.08
CA SER A 188 1.38 -16.37 -7.90
C SER A 188 0.39 -17.00 -6.90
N PRO A 189 -0.67 -17.69 -7.33
CA PRO A 189 -1.79 -18.04 -6.45
C PRO A 189 -1.45 -19.14 -5.43
N LYS A 190 -0.46 -20.00 -5.75
CA LYS A 190 -0.21 -21.23 -4.99
C LYS A 190 0.40 -20.98 -3.62
N GLU A 191 1.36 -20.07 -3.51
CA GLU A 191 2.03 -19.78 -2.23
C GLU A 191 1.09 -19.02 -1.29
N MET A 192 0.37 -18.01 -1.80
CA MET A 192 -0.62 -17.29 -0.99
C MET A 192 -1.79 -18.17 -0.56
N LEU A 193 -2.27 -19.06 -1.44
CA LEU A 193 -3.32 -20.00 -1.09
C LEU A 193 -2.86 -20.97 0.01
N SER A 194 -1.60 -21.44 -0.07
CA SER A 194 -1.04 -22.29 0.98
C SER A 194 -0.96 -21.56 2.32
N VAL A 195 -0.52 -20.30 2.34
CA VAL A 195 -0.48 -19.47 3.55
C VAL A 195 -1.89 -19.21 4.09
N ALA A 196 -2.84 -18.88 3.22
CA ALA A 196 -4.24 -18.64 3.61
C ALA A 196 -4.88 -19.90 4.21
N ASN A 197 -4.66 -21.06 3.60
CA ASN A 197 -5.16 -22.34 4.12
C ASN A 197 -4.57 -22.65 5.50
N ALA A 198 -3.26 -22.42 5.70
CA ALA A 198 -2.62 -22.63 7.00
C ALA A 198 -3.18 -21.73 8.12
N VAL A 199 -3.79 -20.59 7.78
CA VAL A 199 -4.39 -19.66 8.77
C VAL A 199 -5.88 -19.93 8.97
N ILE A 200 -6.61 -20.31 7.90
CA ILE A 200 -8.08 -20.41 7.91
C ILE A 200 -8.54 -21.85 8.17
N LEU A 201 -7.87 -22.84 7.59
CA LEU A 201 -8.32 -24.23 7.55
C LEU A 201 -7.56 -25.12 8.53
N ASP A 202 -6.32 -24.79 8.86
CA ASP A 202 -5.48 -25.58 9.76
C ASP A 202 -5.59 -25.02 11.19
N PRO A 203 -6.25 -25.71 12.13
CA PRO A 203 -6.28 -25.29 13.54
C PRO A 203 -4.89 -25.44 14.18
N LEU A 204 -4.56 -24.50 15.08
CA LEU A 204 -3.32 -24.44 15.85
C LEU A 204 -3.14 -25.61 16.83
#